data_AF-A0A852MCI6-F1
#
_entry.id   AF-A0A852MCI6-F1
#
_cell.length_a   1.000
_cell.length_b   1.000
_cell.length_c   1.000
_cell.angle_alpha   90.00
_cell.angle_beta   90.00
_cell.angle_gamma   90.00
#
_symmetry.space_group_name_H-M   'P 1'
#
loop_
_entity.id
_entity.type
_entity.pdbx_description
1 polymer ?
#
loop_
_entity_poly.entity_id
_entity_poly.type
_entity_poly.pdbx_seq_one_letter_code
_entity_poly.pdbx_strand_id
1 'polypeptide(L)'
;DAHNSSVLNNNVLGAFLQSGRVAGLSRPVEIKFWHDTVLDASNATCVFWQPGAGTDNTGSWSREGCETTHREGTVICHCNHLTYFAVLLIPAVALSPAQLASLTHISTIGCSLSAAAILCTLLLCCFFSIPFPPHSCRQWPKDNTTRIHTHLLAALLLLDCSFLLSVPLAAGTEGLCQVTAALLHAGLLCALSWMAAEAFHLLLLLVKVYNIYIRRYLLKLCLFAWGLPLLAVLAVFVFKRDTYGYHNISSSEGYRNMTM
;
A
#
# COMPACT_ATOMS: atom_id res chain seq x y z
N ASP A 1 -12.33 14.62 -8.11
CA ASP A 1 -13.76 14.22 -8.16
C ASP A 1 -14.13 13.34 -6.99
N ALA A 2 -15.40 13.40 -6.57
CA ALA A 2 -15.95 12.69 -5.40
C ALA A 2 -15.84 11.15 -5.47
N HIS A 3 -15.43 10.58 -6.61
CA HIS A 3 -15.39 9.13 -6.85
C HIS A 3 -13.98 8.53 -7.06
N ASN A 4 -12.91 9.28 -6.81
CA ASN A 4 -11.51 8.81 -6.91
C ASN A 4 -11.19 8.10 -8.27
N SER A 5 -11.81 8.58 -9.34
CA SER A 5 -11.67 8.09 -10.70
C SER A 5 -10.42 8.68 -11.36
N SER A 6 -9.67 7.86 -12.09
CA SER A 6 -8.51 8.34 -12.87
C SER A 6 -8.90 8.64 -14.31
N VAL A 7 -8.25 9.62 -14.94
CA VAL A 7 -8.47 9.94 -16.35
C VAL A 7 -7.64 8.98 -17.22
N LEU A 8 -8.27 8.31 -18.18
CA LEU A 8 -7.58 7.43 -19.12
C LEU A 8 -6.46 8.18 -19.84
N ASN A 9 -5.22 7.73 -19.67
CA ASN A 9 -4.01 8.32 -20.24
C ASN A 9 -3.81 9.82 -19.93
N ASN A 10 -4.47 10.36 -18.89
CA ASN A 10 -4.50 11.79 -18.58
C ASN A 10 -4.91 12.69 -19.76
N ASN A 11 -5.68 12.14 -20.71
CA ASN A 11 -6.07 12.83 -21.93
C ASN A 11 -7.45 13.47 -21.78
N VAL A 12 -7.54 14.76 -22.04
CA VAL A 12 -8.79 15.52 -22.11
C VAL A 12 -8.93 16.12 -23.50
N LEU A 13 -10.05 15.86 -24.16
CA LEU A 13 -10.34 16.34 -25.52
C LEU A 13 -11.42 17.42 -25.46
N GLY A 14 -11.12 18.61 -25.96
CA GLY A 14 -12.07 19.72 -26.02
C GLY A 14 -12.60 19.92 -27.44
N ALA A 15 -13.90 20.10 -27.57
CA ALA A 15 -14.53 20.62 -28.79
C ALA A 15 -15.45 21.78 -28.42
N PHE A 16 -15.30 22.93 -29.06
CA PHE A 16 -16.13 24.10 -28.83
C PHE A 16 -16.18 24.98 -30.08
N LEU A 17 -17.24 25.78 -30.18
CA LEU A 17 -17.39 26.81 -31.22
C LEU A 17 -17.22 28.19 -30.60
N GLN A 18 -16.64 29.13 -31.34
CA GLN A 18 -16.43 30.51 -30.85
C GLN A 18 -17.74 31.23 -30.49
N SER A 19 -18.89 30.83 -31.05
CA SER A 19 -20.15 31.55 -30.95
C SER A 19 -21.10 31.09 -29.83
N GLY A 20 -20.64 30.29 -28.86
CA GLY A 20 -21.42 29.93 -27.67
C GLY A 20 -21.42 28.44 -27.31
N ARG A 21 -22.18 28.07 -26.28
CA ARG A 21 -22.36 26.69 -25.84
C ARG A 21 -23.27 25.94 -26.83
N VAL A 22 -22.83 24.77 -27.26
CA VAL A 22 -23.58 23.92 -28.20
C VAL A 22 -24.00 22.64 -27.49
N ALA A 23 -25.31 22.42 -27.42
CA ALA A 23 -25.94 21.24 -26.82
C ALA A 23 -27.17 20.83 -27.62
N GLY A 24 -27.58 19.56 -27.51
CA GLY A 24 -28.75 19.03 -28.22
C GLY A 24 -28.49 18.73 -29.70
N LEU A 25 -27.27 18.35 -30.06
CA LEU A 25 -26.92 17.95 -31.42
C LEU A 25 -27.76 16.74 -31.87
N SER A 26 -28.43 16.87 -33.02
CA SER A 26 -29.24 15.79 -33.61
C SER A 26 -28.41 14.58 -34.04
N ARG A 27 -27.12 14.80 -34.33
CA ARG A 27 -26.11 13.75 -34.54
C ARG A 27 -25.03 13.93 -33.48
N PRO A 28 -24.87 13.00 -32.54
CA PRO A 28 -23.86 13.11 -31.50
C PRO A 28 -22.45 13.06 -32.10
N VAL A 29 -21.52 13.77 -31.47
CA VAL A 29 -20.10 13.75 -31.85
C VAL A 29 -19.49 12.43 -31.37
N GLU A 30 -18.75 11.78 -32.26
CA GLU A 30 -18.01 10.55 -31.97
C GLU A 30 -16.57 10.90 -31.61
N ILE A 31 -16.15 10.56 -30.38
CA ILE A 31 -14.81 10.82 -29.86
C ILE A 31 -14.18 9.47 -29.51
N LYS A 32 -12.94 9.23 -29.95
CA LYS A 32 -12.24 7.96 -29.76
C LYS A 32 -11.03 8.12 -28.86
N PHE A 33 -10.99 7.32 -27.81
CA PHE A 33 -9.85 7.22 -26.90
C PHE A 33 -9.21 5.84 -27.07
N TRP A 34 -7.97 5.84 -27.58
CA TRP A 34 -7.17 4.64 -27.78
C TRP A 34 -6.52 4.19 -26.47
N HIS A 35 -6.49 2.88 -26.24
CA HIS A 35 -5.84 2.28 -25.07
C HIS A 35 -5.25 0.91 -25.39
N ASP A 36 -4.12 0.58 -24.75
CA ASP A 36 -3.43 -0.70 -24.92
C ASP A 36 -3.87 -1.76 -23.87
N THR A 37 -4.63 -1.34 -22.86
CA THR A 37 -5.07 -2.18 -21.75
C THR A 37 -6.44 -2.81 -22.00
N VAL A 38 -6.67 -4.05 -21.58
CA VAL A 38 -8.02 -4.64 -21.59
C VAL A 38 -8.86 -3.94 -20.51
N LEU A 39 -9.84 -3.14 -20.94
CA LEU A 39 -10.77 -2.43 -20.06
C LEU A 39 -12.13 -3.14 -20.10
N ASP A 40 -12.62 -3.62 -18.96
CA ASP A 40 -14.00 -4.09 -18.90
C ASP A 40 -14.97 -2.93 -19.14
N ALA A 41 -16.12 -3.24 -19.75
CA ALA A 41 -17.15 -2.26 -20.08
C ALA A 41 -17.67 -1.47 -18.87
N SER A 42 -17.54 -1.99 -17.65
CA SER A 42 -17.92 -1.31 -16.41
C SER A 42 -16.87 -0.30 -15.90
N ASN A 43 -15.62 -0.40 -16.38
CA ASN A 43 -14.47 0.26 -15.77
C ASN A 43 -14.08 1.56 -16.46
N ALA A 44 -14.65 1.89 -17.61
CA ALA A 44 -14.36 3.12 -18.34
C ALA A 44 -15.66 3.81 -18.73
N THR A 45 -15.79 5.09 -18.40
CA THR A 45 -17.03 5.83 -18.64
C THR A 45 -16.73 7.20 -19.23
N CYS A 46 -17.40 7.53 -20.32
CA CYS A 46 -17.28 8.84 -20.96
C CYS A 46 -17.99 9.89 -20.11
N VAL A 47 -17.29 10.98 -19.84
CA VAL A 47 -17.79 12.11 -19.08
C VAL A 47 -17.36 13.42 -19.72
N PHE A 48 -18.04 14.50 -19.35
CA PHE A 48 -17.67 15.85 -19.73
C PHE A 48 -17.53 16.75 -18.50
N TRP A 49 -16.71 17.78 -18.63
CA TRP A 49 -16.51 18.77 -17.58
C TRP A 49 -17.66 19.77 -17.57
N GLN A 50 -18.36 19.87 -16.44
CA GLN A 50 -19.40 20.86 -16.19
C GLN A 50 -18.85 21.97 -15.28
N PRO A 51 -18.55 23.17 -15.82
CA PRO A 51 -18.04 24.28 -15.01
C PRO A 51 -19.11 24.79 -14.04
N GLY A 52 -18.74 25.04 -12.78
CA GLY A 52 -19.66 25.56 -11.76
C GLY A 52 -20.61 24.52 -11.15
N ALA A 53 -20.42 23.24 -11.44
CA ALA A 53 -21.08 22.14 -10.73
C ALA A 53 -20.21 21.61 -9.57
N GLY A 54 -20.81 20.98 -8.56
CA GLY A 54 -20.10 20.41 -7.41
C GLY A 54 -20.08 21.30 -6.15
N THR A 55 -19.57 20.76 -5.04
CA THR A 55 -19.59 21.43 -3.71
C THR A 55 -18.76 22.71 -3.64
N ASP A 56 -17.68 22.79 -4.43
CA ASP A 56 -16.70 23.88 -4.34
C ASP A 56 -16.85 24.90 -5.49
N ASN A 57 -17.89 24.77 -6.30
CA ASN A 57 -18.18 25.64 -7.45
C ASN A 57 -17.06 25.67 -8.53
N THR A 58 -16.06 24.80 -8.44
CA THR A 58 -14.93 24.68 -9.38
C THR A 58 -15.29 23.92 -10.66
N GLY A 59 -16.33 23.07 -10.62
CA GLY A 59 -16.76 22.20 -11.70
C GLY A 59 -16.74 20.72 -11.30
N SER A 60 -17.52 19.91 -12.03
CA SER A 60 -17.64 18.47 -11.81
C SER A 60 -17.73 17.74 -13.13
N TRP A 61 -17.25 16.50 -13.20
CA TRP A 61 -17.54 15.63 -14.34
C TRP A 61 -18.97 15.13 -14.27
N SER A 62 -19.63 15.09 -15.43
CA SER A 62 -20.98 14.56 -15.61
C SER A 62 -21.03 13.62 -16.81
N ARG A 63 -21.92 12.63 -16.75
CA ARG A 63 -22.22 11.71 -17.88
C ARG A 63 -23.36 12.21 -18.76
N GLU A 64 -24.05 13.28 -18.35
CA GLU A 64 -25.27 13.73 -19.02
C GLU A 64 -25.06 13.99 -20.52
N GLY A 65 -25.92 13.40 -21.36
CA GLY A 65 -25.86 13.56 -22.81
C GLY A 65 -24.70 12.83 -23.50
N CYS A 66 -23.96 11.97 -22.78
CA CYS A 66 -22.87 11.15 -23.31
C CYS A 66 -23.13 9.64 -23.13
N GLU A 67 -23.00 8.88 -24.23
CA GLU A 67 -23.04 7.42 -24.24
C GLU A 67 -21.63 6.85 -24.45
N THR A 68 -21.31 5.78 -23.72
CA THR A 68 -20.01 5.09 -23.81
C THR A 68 -20.20 3.78 -24.57
N THR A 69 -19.39 3.57 -25.61
CA THR A 69 -19.33 2.33 -26.38
C THR A 69 -17.92 1.77 -26.30
N HIS A 70 -17.79 0.49 -25.96
CA HIS A 70 -16.51 -0.18 -25.84
C HIS A 70 -16.20 -0.97 -27.11
N ARG A 71 -14.98 -0.82 -27.61
CA ARG A 71 -14.40 -1.67 -28.65
C ARG A 71 -13.02 -2.14 -28.20
N GLU A 72 -12.54 -3.22 -28.81
CA GLU A 72 -11.18 -3.70 -28.55
C GLU A 72 -10.15 -2.58 -28.81
N GLY A 73 -9.40 -2.22 -27.78
CA GLY A 73 -8.38 -1.17 -27.82
C GLY A 73 -8.90 0.27 -27.98
N THR A 74 -10.22 0.51 -27.91
CA THR A 74 -10.78 1.86 -28.06
C THR A 74 -12.08 2.06 -27.27
N VAL A 75 -12.15 3.15 -26.51
CA VAL A 75 -13.40 3.66 -25.92
C VAL A 75 -13.96 4.75 -26.83
N ILE A 76 -15.22 4.59 -27.25
CA ILE A 76 -15.92 5.54 -28.13
C ILE A 76 -16.99 6.27 -27.31
N CYS A 77 -16.91 7.60 -27.30
CA CYS A 77 -17.88 8.47 -26.64
C CYS A 77 -18.79 9.12 -27.67
N HIS A 78 -20.10 8.98 -27.50
CA HIS A 78 -21.11 9.68 -28.29
C HIS A 78 -21.77 10.74 -27.43
N CYS A 79 -21.44 12.02 -27.66
CA CYS A 79 -21.96 13.13 -26.87
C CYS A 79 -22.77 14.11 -27.71
N ASN A 80 -23.88 14.62 -27.16
CA ASN A 80 -24.79 15.54 -27.86
C ASN A 80 -24.45 17.03 -27.64
N HIS A 81 -23.32 17.34 -27.03
CA HIS A 81 -22.84 18.69 -26.76
C HIS A 81 -21.37 18.84 -27.15
N LEU A 82 -20.88 20.08 -27.13
CA LEU A 82 -19.48 20.42 -27.39
C LEU A 82 -18.87 21.04 -26.14
N THR A 83 -18.02 20.28 -25.45
CA THR A 83 -17.36 20.67 -24.20
C THR A 83 -15.98 20.01 -24.09
N TYR A 84 -15.47 19.82 -22.86
CA TYR A 84 -14.26 19.06 -22.57
C TYR A 84 -14.64 17.66 -22.11
N PHE A 85 -14.15 16.66 -22.83
CA PHE A 85 -14.45 15.25 -22.64
C PHE A 85 -13.25 14.50 -22.08
N ALA A 86 -13.54 13.50 -21.25
CA ALA A 86 -12.57 12.57 -20.74
C ALA A 86 -13.21 11.19 -20.58
N VAL A 87 -12.38 10.16 -20.54
CA VAL A 87 -12.80 8.82 -20.10
C VAL A 87 -12.30 8.64 -18.67
N LEU A 88 -13.25 8.50 -17.74
CA LEU A 88 -12.93 8.18 -16.36
C LEU A 88 -12.88 6.68 -16.17
N LEU A 89 -11.77 6.22 -15.60
CA LEU A 89 -11.56 4.87 -15.16
C LEU A 89 -12.09 4.71 -13.75
N ILE A 90 -13.05 3.81 -13.59
CA ILE A 90 -13.50 3.31 -12.30
C ILE A 90 -12.60 2.11 -11.99
N PRO A 91 -11.93 2.05 -10.82
CA PRO A 91 -11.02 0.96 -10.51
C PRO A 91 -11.71 -0.42 -10.66
N ALA A 92 -11.20 -1.23 -11.59
CA ALA A 92 -11.66 -2.60 -11.87
C ALA A 92 -11.55 -3.55 -10.67
N VAL A 93 -10.67 -3.23 -9.72
CA VAL A 93 -10.37 -4.06 -8.56
C VAL A 93 -11.37 -3.77 -7.44
N ALA A 94 -12.65 -3.92 -7.77
CA ALA A 94 -13.68 -4.02 -6.77
C ALA A 94 -13.70 -5.47 -6.26
N LEU A 95 -12.77 -5.82 -5.36
CA LEU A 95 -12.79 -7.09 -4.66
C LEU A 95 -14.19 -7.31 -4.09
N SER A 96 -14.81 -8.47 -4.35
CA SER A 96 -16.11 -8.76 -3.76
C SER A 96 -16.00 -8.68 -2.22
N PRO A 97 -17.04 -8.21 -1.52
CA PRO A 97 -16.95 -7.95 -0.08
C PRO A 97 -16.59 -9.24 0.68
N ALA A 98 -17.05 -10.39 0.18
CA ALA A 98 -16.72 -11.70 0.71
C ALA A 98 -15.23 -12.06 0.54
N GLN A 99 -14.60 -11.70 -0.59
CA GLN A 99 -13.17 -11.93 -0.81
C GLN A 99 -12.32 -11.05 0.10
N LEU A 100 -12.66 -9.76 0.24
CA LEU A 100 -11.93 -8.84 1.12
C LEU A 100 -12.04 -9.23 2.59
N ALA A 101 -13.23 -9.65 3.03
CA ALA A 101 -13.43 -10.18 4.38
C ALA A 101 -12.59 -11.44 4.62
N SER A 102 -12.56 -12.38 3.67
CA SER A 102 -11.77 -13.60 3.77
C SER A 102 -10.27 -13.32 3.88
N LEU A 103 -9.73 -12.43 3.03
CA LEU A 103 -8.33 -12.01 3.06
C LEU A 103 -7.95 -11.33 4.38
N THR A 104 -8.84 -10.48 4.90
CA THR A 104 -8.66 -9.80 6.19
C THR A 104 -8.64 -10.82 7.34
N HIS A 105 -9.55 -11.78 7.33
CA HIS A 105 -9.62 -12.84 8.35
C HIS A 105 -8.37 -13.71 8.36
N ILE A 106 -7.91 -14.18 7.19
CA ILE A 106 -6.72 -15.02 7.07
C ILE A 106 -5.48 -14.26 7.58
N SER A 107 -5.31 -13.01 7.16
CA SER A 107 -4.16 -12.19 7.55
C SER A 107 -4.18 -11.87 9.04
N THR A 108 -5.35 -11.54 9.61
CA THR A 108 -5.48 -11.24 11.04
C THR A 108 -5.14 -12.46 11.91
N ILE A 109 -5.65 -13.64 11.56
CA ILE A 109 -5.38 -14.88 12.30
C ILE A 109 -3.88 -15.23 12.17
N GLY A 110 -3.34 -15.16 10.95
CA GLY A 110 -1.93 -15.46 10.68
C GLY A 110 -0.98 -14.56 11.45
N CYS A 111 -1.14 -13.24 11.35
CA CYS A 111 -0.30 -12.28 12.07
C CYS A 111 -0.46 -12.38 13.59
N SER A 112 -1.66 -12.66 14.10
CA SER A 112 -1.87 -12.84 15.55
C SER A 112 -1.13 -14.06 16.09
N LEU A 113 -1.21 -15.19 15.37
CA LEU A 113 -0.51 -16.41 15.76
C LEU A 113 1.02 -16.25 15.66
N SER A 114 1.50 -15.61 14.59
CA SER A 114 2.91 -15.25 14.40
C SER A 114 3.42 -14.38 15.55
N ALA A 115 2.75 -13.26 15.83
CA ALA A 115 3.13 -12.35 16.89
C ALA A 115 3.15 -13.03 18.28
N ALA A 116 2.16 -13.87 18.59
CA ALA A 116 2.11 -14.60 19.85
C ALA A 116 3.28 -15.60 19.99
N ALA A 117 3.60 -16.35 18.93
CA ALA A 117 4.72 -17.29 18.92
C ALA A 117 6.08 -16.58 19.07
N ILE A 118 6.26 -15.46 18.35
CA ILE A 118 7.46 -14.63 18.43
C ILE A 118 7.61 -14.04 19.84
N LEU A 119 6.55 -13.47 20.39
CA LEU A 119 6.55 -12.90 21.74
C LEU A 119 6.91 -13.96 22.78
N CYS A 120 6.31 -15.15 22.70
CA CYS A 120 6.64 -16.28 23.57
C CYS A 120 8.13 -16.65 23.47
N THR A 121 8.67 -16.73 22.25
CA THR A 121 10.09 -17.06 22.01
C THR A 121 11.01 -15.99 22.60
N LEU A 122 10.72 -14.70 22.39
CA LEU A 122 11.49 -13.59 22.96
C LEU A 122 11.43 -13.59 24.50
N LEU A 123 10.24 -13.85 25.08
CA LEU A 123 10.09 -13.96 26.53
C LEU A 123 10.92 -15.12 27.07
N LEU A 124 10.83 -16.31 26.49
CA LEU A 124 11.64 -17.46 26.89
C LEU A 124 13.13 -17.14 26.79
N CYS A 125 13.58 -16.56 25.67
CA CYS A 125 14.97 -16.10 25.51
C CYS A 125 15.38 -15.11 26.62
N CYS A 126 14.53 -14.16 26.98
CA CYS A 126 14.77 -13.22 28.07
C CYS A 126 14.80 -13.91 29.44
N PHE A 127 13.82 -14.76 29.76
CA PHE A 127 13.76 -15.51 31.02
C PHE A 127 15.00 -16.38 31.23
N PHE A 128 15.42 -17.14 30.22
CA PHE A 128 16.66 -17.93 30.28
C PHE A 128 17.95 -17.08 30.28
N SER A 129 17.84 -15.77 29.98
CA SER A 129 18.96 -14.82 30.02
C SER A 129 19.07 -14.03 31.32
N ILE A 130 18.03 -14.01 32.17
CA ILE A 130 18.04 -13.26 33.43
C ILE A 130 18.70 -14.14 34.52
N PRO A 131 19.75 -13.67 35.20
CA PRO A 131 20.46 -14.44 36.22
C PRO A 131 19.67 -14.46 37.54
N PHE A 132 18.78 -15.44 37.71
CA PHE A 132 18.30 -15.87 39.03
C PHE A 132 18.75 -17.32 39.28
N PRO A 133 19.40 -17.66 40.42
CA PRO A 133 19.82 -19.03 40.72
C PRO A 133 18.73 -19.76 41.56
N PRO A 134 18.80 -21.08 41.78
CA PRO A 134 19.48 -22.18 41.06
C PRO A 134 18.42 -23.16 40.48
N HIS A 135 18.60 -23.82 39.33
CA HIS A 135 19.12 -25.18 39.22
C HIS A 135 19.07 -25.52 37.71
N SER A 136 20.20 -25.80 37.08
CA SER A 136 20.30 -26.42 35.74
C SER A 136 19.72 -25.65 34.54
N CYS A 137 20.13 -24.41 34.30
CA CYS A 137 20.22 -23.94 32.92
C CYS A 137 21.60 -23.33 32.65
N ARG A 138 22.47 -24.20 32.12
CA ARG A 138 23.74 -23.92 31.46
C ARG A 138 23.68 -22.55 30.79
N GLN A 139 24.53 -21.60 31.19
CA GLN A 139 24.78 -20.37 30.44
C GLN A 139 25.09 -20.76 28.99
N TRP A 140 24.11 -20.64 28.10
CA TRP A 140 24.36 -20.73 26.67
C TRP A 140 25.10 -19.45 26.28
N PRO A 141 26.34 -19.55 25.79
CA PRO A 141 27.01 -18.39 25.20
C PRO A 141 26.07 -17.84 24.12
N LYS A 142 25.69 -16.56 24.22
CA LYS A 142 24.87 -15.93 23.17
C LYS A 142 25.74 -15.74 21.94
N ASP A 143 25.81 -16.76 21.11
CA ASP A 143 26.47 -16.71 19.82
C ASP A 143 25.88 -15.58 18.97
N ASN A 144 26.70 -15.01 18.09
CA ASN A 144 26.28 -13.94 17.20
C ASN A 144 25.03 -14.33 16.40
N THR A 145 24.88 -15.61 16.05
CA THR A 145 23.71 -16.20 15.41
C THR A 145 22.43 -15.98 16.21
N THR A 146 22.41 -16.34 17.51
CA THR A 146 21.23 -16.17 18.38
C THR A 146 20.84 -14.70 18.50
N ARG A 147 21.83 -13.80 18.57
CA ARG A 147 21.58 -12.36 18.63
C ARG A 147 21.01 -11.81 17.32
N ILE A 148 21.48 -12.29 16.16
CA ILE A 148 20.92 -11.91 14.84
C ILE A 148 19.47 -12.38 14.72
N HIS A 149 19.18 -13.64 15.04
CA HIS A 149 17.80 -14.14 15.04
C HIS A 149 16.90 -13.36 16.00
N THR A 150 17.40 -12.96 17.17
CA THR A 150 16.63 -12.13 18.12
C THR A 150 16.25 -10.78 17.48
N HIS A 151 17.16 -10.15 16.74
CA HIS A 151 16.86 -8.90 16.04
C HIS A 151 15.90 -9.09 14.85
N LEU A 152 16.00 -10.21 14.12
CA LEU A 152 15.03 -10.56 13.09
C LEU A 152 13.63 -10.76 13.69
N LEU A 153 13.52 -11.54 14.77
CA LEU A 153 12.26 -11.76 15.49
C LEU A 153 11.68 -10.44 16.00
N ALA A 154 12.51 -9.51 16.50
CA ALA A 154 12.06 -8.19 16.91
C ALA A 154 11.51 -7.35 15.73
N ALA A 155 12.16 -7.42 14.55
CA ALA A 155 11.68 -6.73 13.35
C ALA A 155 10.36 -7.32 12.82
N LEU A 156 10.22 -8.65 12.84
CA LEU A 156 8.99 -9.34 12.48
C LEU A 156 7.84 -9.01 13.45
N LEU A 157 8.12 -8.98 14.77
CA LEU A 157 7.13 -8.58 15.75
C LEU A 157 6.65 -7.14 15.52
N LEU A 158 7.58 -6.22 15.20
CA LEU A 158 7.22 -4.84 14.87
C LEU A 158 6.34 -4.76 13.62
N LEU A 159 6.63 -5.56 12.58
CA LEU A 159 5.81 -5.66 11.39
C LEU A 159 4.41 -6.21 11.69
N ASP A 160 4.32 -7.34 12.41
CA ASP A 160 3.05 -7.98 12.77
C ASP A 160 2.19 -7.06 13.66
N CYS A 161 2.78 -6.41 14.67
CA CYS A 161 2.07 -5.45 15.51
C CYS A 161 1.58 -4.25 14.69
N SER A 162 2.39 -3.72 13.78
CA SER A 162 1.98 -2.60 12.90
C SER A 162 0.83 -3.00 11.99
N PHE A 163 0.84 -4.23 11.48
CA PHE A 163 -0.25 -4.78 10.66
C PHE A 163 -1.54 -4.95 11.47
N LEU A 164 -1.48 -5.55 12.66
CA LEU A 164 -2.66 -5.73 13.52
C LEU A 164 -3.25 -4.39 13.99
N LEU A 165 -2.40 -3.38 14.21
CA LEU A 165 -2.83 -2.04 14.60
C LEU A 165 -3.33 -1.19 13.42
N SER A 166 -3.06 -1.58 12.17
CA SER A 166 -3.41 -0.79 10.98
C SER A 166 -4.92 -0.53 10.87
N VAL A 167 -5.76 -1.55 11.06
CA VAL A 167 -7.22 -1.42 10.97
C VAL A 167 -7.81 -0.50 12.06
N PRO A 168 -7.55 -0.72 13.37
CA PRO A 168 -8.09 0.16 14.40
C PRO A 168 -7.52 1.58 14.35
N LEU A 169 -6.25 1.76 13.97
CA LEU A 169 -5.64 3.10 13.88
C LEU A 169 -6.02 3.85 12.60
N ALA A 170 -6.37 3.14 11.52
CA ALA A 170 -6.95 3.75 10.33
C ALA A 170 -8.32 4.39 10.64
N ALA A 171 -9.14 3.79 11.49
CA ALA A 171 -10.43 4.37 11.91
C ALA A 171 -10.30 5.58 12.87
N GLY A 172 -9.08 5.88 13.33
CA GLY A 172 -8.79 6.97 14.25
C GLY A 172 -8.55 8.31 13.55
N THR A 173 -7.45 8.98 13.93
CA THR A 173 -7.07 10.26 13.34
C THR A 173 -6.16 10.06 12.12
N GLU A 174 -6.22 10.98 11.15
CA GLU A 174 -5.38 10.95 9.95
C GLU A 174 -3.88 10.85 10.30
N GLY A 175 -3.43 11.53 11.35
CA GLY A 175 -2.05 11.44 11.82
C GLY A 175 -1.64 10.05 12.32
N LEU A 176 -2.53 9.34 13.04
CA LEU A 176 -2.28 7.97 13.47
C LEU A 176 -2.23 7.00 12.29
N CYS A 177 -3.05 7.25 11.27
CA CYS A 177 -3.04 6.50 10.03
C CYS A 177 -1.67 6.61 9.33
N GLN A 178 -1.22 7.84 9.11
CA GLN A 178 0.09 8.13 8.50
C GLN A 178 1.26 7.50 9.25
N VAL A 179 1.28 7.61 10.58
CA VAL A 179 2.35 7.07 11.42
C VAL A 179 2.38 5.55 11.36
N THR A 180 1.23 4.90 11.42
CA THR A 180 1.16 3.43 11.38
C THR A 180 1.54 2.89 10.01
N ALA A 181 1.18 3.59 8.92
CA ALA A 181 1.60 3.24 7.56
C ALA A 181 3.14 3.34 7.42
N ALA A 182 3.72 4.41 7.97
CA ALA A 182 5.17 4.57 8.01
C ALA A 182 5.85 3.48 8.85
N LEU A 183 5.28 3.11 10.00
CA LEU A 183 5.78 2.02 10.86
C LEU A 183 5.71 0.66 10.16
N LEU A 184 4.63 0.36 9.44
CA LEU A 184 4.50 -0.87 8.66
C LEU A 184 5.55 -0.94 7.54
N HIS A 185 5.74 0.16 6.80
CA HIS A 185 6.79 0.24 5.77
C HIS A 185 8.19 0.08 6.38
N ALA A 186 8.47 0.74 7.51
CA ALA A 186 9.73 0.60 8.22
C ALA A 186 9.95 -0.84 8.73
N GLY A 187 8.93 -1.46 9.33
CA GLY A 187 8.96 -2.83 9.81
C GLY A 187 9.28 -3.83 8.71
N LEU A 188 8.65 -3.68 7.55
CA LEU A 188 8.88 -4.52 6.38
C LEU A 188 10.34 -4.43 5.91
N LEU A 189 10.85 -3.22 5.72
CA LEU A 189 12.23 -3.01 5.28
C LEU A 189 13.27 -3.49 6.31
N CYS A 190 12.99 -3.29 7.60
CA CYS A 190 13.81 -3.84 8.69
C CYS A 190 13.82 -5.37 8.66
N ALA A 191 12.66 -6.03 8.52
CA ALA A 191 12.57 -7.48 8.45
C ALA A 191 13.34 -8.04 7.24
N LEU A 192 13.16 -7.45 6.05
CA LEU A 192 13.91 -7.81 4.84
C LEU A 192 15.43 -7.64 5.04
N SER A 193 15.85 -6.54 5.67
CA SER A 193 17.28 -6.27 5.91
C SER A 193 17.88 -7.23 6.93
N TRP A 194 17.13 -7.62 7.96
CA TRP A 194 17.56 -8.63 8.93
C TRP A 194 17.60 -10.04 8.33
N MET A 195 16.66 -10.40 7.46
CA MET A 195 16.73 -11.65 6.71
C MET A 195 17.96 -11.70 5.80
N ALA A 196 18.28 -10.59 5.12
CA ALA A 196 19.51 -10.48 4.33
C ALA A 196 20.77 -10.58 5.20
N ALA A 197 20.78 -9.94 6.37
CA ALA A 197 21.87 -10.03 7.34
C ALA A 197 22.07 -11.45 7.87
N GLU A 198 20.98 -12.18 8.13
CA GLU A 198 21.00 -13.58 8.54
C GLU A 198 21.54 -14.47 7.41
N ALA A 199 21.05 -14.30 6.18
CA ALA A 199 21.55 -15.02 5.01
C ALA A 199 23.05 -14.79 4.79
N PHE A 200 23.50 -13.54 4.92
CA PHE A 200 24.93 -13.20 4.86
C PHE A 200 25.73 -13.87 6.00
N HIS A 201 25.18 -13.92 7.21
CA HIS A 201 25.82 -14.59 8.32
C HIS A 201 25.95 -16.11 8.10
N LEU A 202 24.89 -16.77 7.62
CA LEU A 202 24.92 -18.19 7.25
C LEU A 202 25.93 -18.45 6.13
N LEU A 203 26.00 -17.58 5.12
CA LEU A 203 26.99 -17.68 4.04
C LEU A 203 28.43 -17.60 4.59
N LEU A 204 28.69 -16.71 5.55
CA LEU A 204 30.00 -16.63 6.20
C LEU A 204 30.33 -17.91 6.98
N LEU A 205 29.37 -18.48 7.71
CA LEU A 205 29.56 -19.74 8.45
C LEU A 205 29.85 -20.92 7.51
N LEU A 206 29.23 -20.95 6.33
CA LEU A 206 29.42 -22.02 5.35
C LEU A 206 30.76 -21.92 4.61
N VAL A 207 31.16 -20.72 4.19
CA VAL A 207 32.29 -20.50 3.29
C VAL A 207 33.63 -20.35 4.03
N LYS A 208 33.63 -19.91 5.30
CA LYS A 208 34.88 -19.60 6.03
C LYS A 208 35.17 -20.60 7.14
N VAL A 209 36.10 -21.52 6.85
CA VAL A 209 36.71 -22.46 7.81
C VAL A 209 37.66 -21.77 8.81
N TYR A 210 38.09 -20.53 8.56
CA TYR A 210 38.99 -19.76 9.44
C TYR A 210 38.23 -18.69 10.24
N ASN A 211 38.55 -18.58 11.53
CA ASN A 211 37.93 -17.68 12.51
C ASN A 211 38.17 -16.18 12.17
N ILE A 212 37.33 -15.58 11.33
CA ILE A 212 37.40 -14.14 11.05
C ILE A 212 36.68 -13.37 12.14
N TYR A 213 37.46 -12.85 13.09
CA TYR A 213 36.94 -11.94 14.09
C TYR A 213 36.74 -10.53 13.50
N ILE A 214 35.51 -10.21 13.09
CA ILE A 214 35.16 -8.84 12.69
C ILE A 214 34.84 -8.04 13.95
N ARG A 215 35.71 -7.08 14.30
CA ARG A 215 35.49 -6.17 15.43
C ARG A 215 34.16 -5.42 15.27
N ARG A 216 33.30 -5.48 16.29
CA ARG A 216 31.96 -4.86 16.33
C ARG A 216 31.03 -5.32 15.19
N TYR A 217 31.10 -6.60 14.78
CA TYR A 217 30.26 -7.19 13.72
C TYR A 217 28.77 -6.88 13.86
N LEU A 218 28.18 -7.16 15.04
CA LEU A 218 26.75 -6.90 15.28
C LEU A 218 26.38 -5.43 15.13
N LEU A 219 27.23 -4.51 15.60
CA LEU A 219 26.94 -3.09 15.52
C LEU A 219 26.86 -2.63 14.05
N LYS A 220 27.72 -3.16 13.17
CA LYS A 220 27.65 -2.89 11.73
C LYS A 220 26.35 -3.44 11.11
N LEU A 221 25.95 -4.66 11.48
CA LEU A 221 24.68 -5.24 11.02
C LEU A 221 23.48 -4.43 11.53
N CYS A 222 23.47 -4.00 12.78
CA CYS A 222 22.39 -3.16 13.31
C CYS A 222 22.30 -1.82 12.58
N LEU A 223 23.43 -1.16 12.31
CA LEU A 223 23.44 0.09 11.54
C LEU A 223 22.89 -0.10 10.13
N PHE A 224 23.20 -1.22 9.48
CA PHE A 224 22.65 -1.55 8.17
C PHE A 224 21.15 -1.88 8.26
N ALA A 225 20.77 -2.87 9.07
CA ALA A 225 19.44 -3.46 9.05
C ALA A 225 18.36 -2.66 9.81
N TRP A 226 18.73 -1.80 10.76
CA TRP A 226 17.81 -0.83 11.36
C TRP A 226 18.00 0.56 10.77
N GLY A 227 19.25 1.01 10.63
CA GLY A 227 19.54 2.39 10.26
C GLY A 227 19.11 2.74 8.83
N LEU A 228 19.46 1.91 7.85
CA LEU A 228 19.15 2.21 6.44
C LEU A 228 17.64 2.18 6.15
N PRO A 229 16.86 1.18 6.61
CA PRO A 229 15.39 1.20 6.52
C PRO A 229 14.74 2.42 7.19
N LEU A 230 15.13 2.74 8.43
CA LEU A 230 14.55 3.86 9.16
C LEU A 230 14.87 5.19 8.50
N LEU A 231 16.10 5.36 7.99
CA LEU A 231 16.49 6.57 7.28
C LEU A 231 15.70 6.74 5.97
N ALA A 232 15.51 5.65 5.22
CA ALA A 232 14.74 5.67 3.99
C ALA A 232 13.28 6.08 4.25
N VAL A 233 12.63 5.46 5.23
CA VAL A 233 11.24 5.79 5.59
C VAL A 233 11.13 7.20 6.15
N LEU A 234 12.07 7.64 6.99
CA LEU A 234 12.09 9.00 7.51
C LEU A 234 12.21 10.03 6.38
N ALA A 235 13.06 9.77 5.38
CA ALA A 235 13.16 10.64 4.21
C ALA A 235 11.83 10.71 3.45
N VAL A 236 11.19 9.58 3.16
CA VAL A 236 9.89 9.57 2.48
C VAL A 236 8.82 10.28 3.31
N PHE A 237 8.79 10.06 4.62
CA PHE A 237 7.82 10.68 5.52
C PHE A 237 7.97 12.21 5.59
N VAL A 238 9.20 12.73 5.55
CA VAL A 238 9.49 14.17 5.57
C VAL A 238 9.24 14.82 4.21
N PHE A 239 9.70 14.21 3.11
CA PHE A 239 9.62 14.83 1.78
C PHE A 239 8.29 14.58 1.07
N LYS A 240 7.59 13.49 1.38
CA LYS A 240 6.36 13.06 0.71
C LYS A 240 5.36 12.49 1.70
N ARG A 241 4.97 13.31 2.68
CA ARG A 241 3.99 12.93 3.71
C ARG A 241 2.68 12.43 3.13
N ASP A 242 2.22 13.05 2.02
CA ASP A 242 0.98 12.71 1.33
C ASP A 242 0.98 11.31 0.68
N THR A 243 2.15 10.65 0.62
CA THR A 243 2.25 9.25 0.12
C THR A 243 1.78 8.25 1.18
N TYR A 244 1.86 8.60 2.46
CA TYR A 244 1.27 7.82 3.53
C TYR A 244 -0.11 8.39 3.82
N GLY A 245 -1.15 7.66 3.46
CA GLY A 245 -2.53 8.12 3.56
C GLY A 245 -3.49 6.95 3.45
N TYR A 246 -4.79 7.24 3.47
CA TYR A 246 -5.82 6.21 3.38
C TYR A 246 -5.78 5.50 2.02
N HIS A 247 -5.55 4.19 2.03
CA HIS A 247 -5.68 3.37 0.83
C HIS A 247 -7.04 2.67 0.81
N ASN A 248 -8.06 3.35 0.28
CA ASN A 248 -9.40 2.78 0.20
C ASN A 248 -9.45 1.64 -0.82
N ILE A 249 -9.61 0.41 -0.32
CA ILE A 249 -9.97 -0.75 -1.14
C ILE A 249 -11.49 -0.77 -1.26
N SER A 250 -12.03 -0.21 -2.34
CA SER A 250 -13.48 -0.14 -2.58
C SER A 250 -14.01 -1.45 -3.17
N SER A 251 -15.04 -2.03 -2.56
CA SER A 251 -15.81 -3.15 -3.11
C SER A 251 -17.01 -2.68 -3.93
N SER A 252 -17.48 -3.49 -4.90
CA SER A 252 -18.56 -3.12 -5.85
C SER A 252 -19.91 -2.93 -5.19
N GLU A 253 -20.08 -3.45 -3.96
CA GLU A 253 -21.34 -3.39 -3.19
C GLU A 253 -21.29 -2.37 -2.04
N GLY A 254 -20.33 -1.43 -2.04
CA GLY A 254 -20.30 -0.35 -1.04
C GLY A 254 -19.80 -0.75 0.34
N TYR A 255 -19.27 -1.97 0.50
CA TYR A 255 -18.53 -2.37 1.70
C TYR A 255 -17.20 -1.61 1.76
N ARG A 256 -17.03 -0.79 2.80
CA ARG A 256 -15.81 -0.02 3.07
C ARG A 256 -15.03 -0.74 4.15
N ASN A 257 -13.92 -1.39 3.80
CA ASN A 257 -12.91 -1.76 4.78
C ASN A 257 -11.74 -0.78 4.64
N MET A 258 -11.44 -0.07 5.72
CA MET A 258 -10.34 0.88 5.77
C MET A 258 -9.07 0.11 6.14
N THR A 259 -8.19 -0.09 5.17
CA THR A 259 -6.84 -0.59 5.37
C THR A 259 -5.86 0.46 4.84
N MET A 260 -4.65 0.50 5.41
CA MET A 260 -3.55 1.34 4.89
C MET A 260 -2.92 0.73 3.65
#